data_AF-A0A2E9AVB9-F1
#
_entry.id   AF-A0A2E9AVB9-F1
#
_cell.length_a   1.000
_cell.length_b   1.000
_cell.length_c   1.000
_cell.angle_alpha   90.00
_cell.angle_beta   90.00
_cell.angle_gamma   90.00
#
_symmetry.space_group_name_H-M   'P 1'
#
loop_
_entity.id
_entity.type
_entity.pdbx_description
1 polymer ?
#
loop_
_entity_poly.entity_id
_entity_poly.type
_entity_poly.pdbx_seq_one_letter_code
_entity_poly.pdbx_strand_id
1 'polypeptide(L)'
;KGIGVSCLCPQAVRTAMTAQGAGVAGVDGMIEASEAAADVLDAIENERFLVTPHSEVLEYVSRKGNDRDRWISGMQRLQERYEDWKPGDS
;
A
#
# COMPACT_ATOMS: atom_id res chain seq x y z
N LYS A 1 -19.36 19.30 -19.02
CA LYS A 1 -19.44 18.55 -17.73
C LYS A 1 -19.47 17.07 -18.09
N GLY A 2 -18.60 16.25 -17.50
CA GLY A 2 -18.38 14.85 -17.86
C GLY A 2 -18.33 13.93 -16.63
N ILE A 3 -17.92 12.68 -16.83
CA ILE A 3 -17.75 11.68 -15.76
C ILE A 3 -16.36 11.85 -15.12
N GLY A 4 -16.31 11.97 -13.80
CA GLY A 4 -15.07 11.95 -13.01
C GLY A 4 -14.64 10.53 -12.64
N VAL A 5 -13.35 10.31 -12.44
CA VAL A 5 -12.77 9.02 -12.05
C VAL A 5 -11.72 9.25 -10.96
N SER A 6 -11.67 8.34 -9.99
CA SER A 6 -10.61 8.24 -8.99
C SER A 6 -10.03 6.82 -8.98
N CYS A 7 -8.75 6.69 -8.65
CA CYS A 7 -8.00 5.44 -8.61
C CYS A 7 -7.45 5.22 -7.20
N LEU A 8 -7.97 4.20 -6.52
CA LEU A 8 -7.49 3.76 -5.21
C LEU A 8 -6.21 2.93 -5.37
N CYS A 9 -5.15 3.36 -4.69
CA CYS A 9 -3.82 2.73 -4.68
C CYS A 9 -3.35 2.48 -3.23
N PRO A 10 -3.94 1.51 -2.52
CA PRO A 10 -3.63 1.26 -1.12
C PRO A 10 -2.44 0.27 -0.98
N GLN A 11 -1.84 0.26 0.20
CA GLN A 11 -0.96 -0.81 0.68
C GLN A 11 -1.78 -1.89 1.40
N ALA A 12 -1.32 -2.44 2.53
CA ALA A 12 -2.04 -3.51 3.23
C ALA A 12 -3.29 -2.96 3.94
N VAL A 13 -4.43 -3.59 3.63
CA VAL A 13 -5.75 -3.28 4.21
C VAL A 13 -6.31 -4.54 4.83
N ARG A 14 -6.86 -4.46 6.05
CA ARG A 14 -7.46 -5.59 6.76
C ARG A 14 -8.72 -6.07 6.04
N THR A 15 -8.53 -7.06 5.18
CA THR A 15 -9.59 -7.73 4.41
C THR A 15 -9.37 -9.23 4.41
N ALA A 16 -10.32 -9.98 3.84
CA ALA A 16 -10.14 -11.42 3.62
C ALA A 16 -8.92 -11.74 2.73
N MET A 17 -8.51 -10.83 1.83
CA MET A 17 -7.34 -11.03 0.97
C MET A 17 -6.03 -11.07 1.73
N THR A 18 -5.94 -10.36 2.86
CA THR A 18 -4.74 -10.26 3.71
C THR A 18 -4.80 -11.14 4.95
N ALA A 19 -5.90 -11.86 5.16
CA ALA A 19 -6.16 -12.62 6.39
C ALA A 19 -5.14 -13.73 6.64
N GLN A 20 -4.50 -14.25 5.58
CA GLN A 20 -3.46 -15.28 5.65
C GLN A 20 -2.04 -14.70 5.67
N GLY A 21 -1.92 -13.37 5.81
CA GLY A 21 -0.66 -12.65 5.78
C GLY A 21 -0.70 -11.54 4.73
N ALA A 22 -0.30 -10.33 5.11
CA ALA A 22 -0.22 -9.19 4.21
C ALA A 22 1.02 -9.21 3.31
N GLY A 23 1.94 -10.17 3.49
CA GLY A 23 3.22 -10.18 2.80
C GLY A 23 4.06 -8.95 3.13
N VAL A 24 4.98 -8.62 2.23
CA VAL A 24 5.78 -7.38 2.28
C VAL A 24 4.93 -6.10 2.27
N ALA A 25 3.65 -6.16 1.85
CA ALA A 25 2.76 -5.00 1.94
C ALA A 25 2.38 -4.65 3.39
N GLY A 26 2.50 -5.58 4.35
CA GLY A 26 2.19 -5.32 5.76
C GLY A 26 3.31 -4.65 6.56
N VAL A 27 4.48 -4.38 5.95
CA VAL A 27 5.69 -3.95 6.66
C VAL A 27 5.50 -2.62 7.40
N ASP A 28 4.71 -1.72 6.85
CA ASP A 28 4.41 -0.40 7.45
C ASP A 28 3.07 -0.39 8.22
N GLY A 29 2.54 -1.57 8.50
CA GLY A 29 1.26 -1.76 9.15
C GLY A 29 0.11 -1.96 8.16
N MET A 30 -1.08 -2.07 8.72
CA MET A 30 -2.32 -2.27 7.97
C MET A 30 -3.35 -1.26 8.43
N ILE A 31 -4.10 -0.72 7.48
CA ILE A 31 -5.28 0.09 7.77
C ILE A 31 -6.55 -0.77 7.72
N GLU A 32 -7.61 -0.31 8.36
CA GLU A 32 -8.93 -0.89 8.22
C GLU A 32 -9.55 -0.55 6.86
N ALA A 33 -10.44 -1.42 6.39
CA ALA A 33 -11.17 -1.16 5.14
C ALA A 33 -12.02 0.12 5.21
N SER A 34 -12.49 0.50 6.41
CA SER A 34 -13.23 1.75 6.64
C SER A 34 -12.36 2.99 6.44
N GLU A 35 -11.07 2.92 6.76
CA GLU A 35 -10.13 4.03 6.56
C GLU A 35 -9.87 4.24 5.07
N ALA A 36 -9.60 3.16 4.32
CA ALA A 36 -9.46 3.23 2.87
C ALA A 36 -10.74 3.77 2.20
N ALA A 37 -11.91 3.37 2.67
CA ALA A 37 -13.20 3.84 2.14
C ALA A 37 -13.43 5.33 2.40
N ALA A 38 -13.08 5.83 3.60
CA ALA A 38 -13.19 7.25 3.93
C ALA A 38 -12.34 8.11 2.97
N ASP A 39 -11.12 7.67 2.67
CA ASP A 39 -10.20 8.38 1.79
C ASP A 39 -10.67 8.40 0.33
N VAL A 40 -11.35 7.33 -0.13
CA VAL A 40 -11.99 7.28 -1.45
C VAL A 40 -13.16 8.27 -1.53
N LEU A 41 -14.00 8.33 -0.50
CA LEU A 41 -15.13 9.26 -0.46
C LEU A 41 -14.65 10.71 -0.50
N ASP A 42 -13.65 11.06 0.32
CA ASP A 42 -13.00 12.37 0.28
C ASP A 42 -12.44 12.70 -1.12
N ALA A 43 -11.77 11.75 -1.78
CA ALA A 43 -11.22 11.97 -3.10
C ALA A 43 -12.30 12.22 -4.16
N ILE A 44 -13.43 11.52 -4.08
CA ILE A 44 -14.56 11.73 -4.99
C ILE A 44 -15.17 13.13 -4.79
N GLU A 45 -15.37 13.55 -3.54
CA GLU A 45 -15.90 14.88 -3.20
C GLU A 45 -14.98 16.02 -3.67
N ASN A 46 -13.67 15.81 -3.60
CA ASN A 46 -12.65 16.78 -3.99
C ASN A 46 -12.13 16.62 -5.43
N GLU A 47 -12.77 15.79 -6.26
CA GLU A 47 -12.38 15.51 -7.65
C GLU A 47 -10.89 15.09 -7.80
N ARG A 48 -10.36 14.38 -6.81
CA ARG A 48 -8.96 13.95 -6.74
C ARG A 48 -8.79 12.58 -7.40
N PHE A 49 -7.93 12.52 -8.41
CA PHE A 49 -7.72 11.29 -9.18
C PHE A 49 -7.00 10.20 -8.38
N LEU A 50 -5.86 10.50 -7.75
CA LEU A 50 -5.05 9.50 -7.07
C LEU A 50 -5.35 9.45 -5.57
N VAL A 51 -5.74 8.28 -5.08
CA VAL A 51 -6.07 8.04 -3.66
C VAL A 51 -5.03 7.10 -3.06
N THR A 52 -4.21 7.62 -2.16
CA THR A 52 -3.15 6.89 -1.46
C THR A 52 -3.40 6.98 0.05
N PRO A 53 -4.25 6.12 0.62
CA PRO A 53 -4.60 6.17 2.05
C PRO A 53 -3.39 5.89 2.96
N HIS A 54 -2.34 5.30 2.39
CA HIS A 54 -1.03 5.10 2.99
C HIS A 54 -0.07 6.20 2.51
N SER A 55 0.32 7.09 3.43
CA SER A 55 1.16 8.26 3.12
C SER A 55 2.52 7.91 2.49
N GLU A 56 3.05 6.74 2.83
CA GLU A 56 4.33 6.19 2.41
C GLU A 56 4.33 5.71 0.95
N VAL A 57 3.16 5.41 0.36
CA VAL A 57 3.07 4.87 -1.01
C VAL A 57 3.70 5.80 -2.04
N LEU A 58 3.51 7.11 -1.92
CA LEU A 58 4.10 8.07 -2.84
C LEU A 58 5.63 8.13 -2.72
N GLU A 59 6.17 7.95 -1.50
CA GLU A 59 7.60 7.84 -1.31
C GLU A 59 8.15 6.57 -1.96
N TYR A 60 7.43 5.45 -1.86
CA TYR A 60 7.82 4.19 -2.49
C TYR A 60 7.81 4.26 -4.01
N VAL A 61 6.78 4.90 -4.58
CA VAL A 61 6.71 5.17 -6.03
C VAL A 61 7.89 6.04 -6.46
N SER A 62 8.21 7.10 -5.71
CA SER A 62 9.34 7.99 -6.01
C SER A 62 10.68 7.25 -5.94
N ARG A 63 10.94 6.48 -4.87
CA ARG A 63 12.16 5.67 -4.71
C ARG A 63 12.32 4.65 -5.84
N LYS A 64 11.24 3.95 -6.22
CA LYS A 64 11.21 3.00 -7.34
C LYS A 64 11.47 3.67 -8.70
N GLY A 65 11.00 4.91 -8.87
CA GLY A 65 11.18 5.69 -10.08
C GLY A 65 12.60 6.22 -10.24
N ASN A 66 13.23 6.66 -9.16
CA ASN A 66 14.55 7.28 -9.18
C ASN A 66 15.71 6.29 -9.33
N ASP A 67 15.61 5.09 -8.76
CA ASP A 67 16.64 4.07 -8.87
C ASP A 67 16.01 2.66 -8.85
N ARG A 68 15.83 2.09 -10.04
CA ARG A 68 15.12 0.83 -10.21
C ARG A 68 15.94 -0.36 -9.71
N ASP A 69 17.23 -0.40 -10.00
CA ASP A 69 18.10 -1.53 -9.64
C ASP A 69 18.25 -1.62 -8.12
N ARG A 70 18.49 -0.47 -7.47
CA ARG A 70 18.51 -0.40 -6.00
C ARG A 70 17.18 -0.80 -5.39
N TRP A 71 16.06 -0.40 -5.99
CA TRP A 71 14.74 -0.81 -5.53
C TRP A 71 14.55 -2.33 -5.63
N ILE A 72 14.91 -2.96 -6.75
CA ILE A 72 14.81 -4.43 -6.94
C ILE A 72 15.64 -5.17 -5.89
N SER A 73 16.91 -4.78 -5.71
CA SER A 73 17.77 -5.40 -4.69
C SER A 73 17.23 -5.19 -3.27
N GLY A 74 16.63 -4.04 -2.98
CA GLY A 74 15.97 -3.77 -1.71
C GLY A 74 14.77 -4.68 -1.47
N MET A 75 13.93 -4.89 -2.49
CA MET A 75 12.76 -5.76 -2.39
C MET A 75 13.14 -7.24 -2.20
N GLN A 76 14.20 -7.71 -2.86
CA GLN A 76 14.72 -9.08 -2.66
C GLN A 76 15.14 -9.31 -1.20
N ARG A 77 15.90 -8.38 -0.63
CA ARG A 77 16.30 -8.44 0.80
C ARG A 77 15.10 -8.37 1.75
N LEU A 78 14.10 -7.56 1.41
CA LEU A 78 12.89 -7.44 2.23
C LEU A 78 12.08 -8.74 2.21
N GLN A 79 11.98 -9.40 1.05
CA GLN A 79 11.31 -10.68 0.90
C GLN A 79 12.00 -11.78 1.70
N GLU A 80 13.34 -11.88 1.62
CA GLU A 80 14.13 -12.84 2.42
C GLU A 80 13.84 -12.68 3.92
N ARG A 81 13.87 -11.44 4.42
CA ARG A 81 13.56 -11.14 5.82
C ARG A 81 12.12 -11.47 6.22
N TYR A 82 11.17 -11.32 5.29
CA TYR A 82 9.77 -11.67 5.53
C TYR A 82 9.58 -13.18 5.58
N GLU A 83 10.27 -13.95 4.72
CA GLU A 83 10.25 -15.42 4.76
C GLU A 83 10.87 -15.97 6.05
N ASP A 84 11.88 -15.28 6.59
CA ASP A 84 12.46 -15.59 7.89
C ASP A 84 11.55 -15.22 9.08
N TRP A 85 10.53 -14.37 8.87
CA TRP A 85 9.59 -13.93 9.90
C TRP A 85 8.31 -14.78 9.89
N LYS A 86 8.08 -15.56 10.95
CA LYS A 86 6.84 -16.33 11.15
C LYS A 86 5.88 -15.61 12.10
N PRO A 87 4.59 -15.45 11.75
CA PRO A 87 3.58 -14.96 12.69
C PRO A 87 3.46 -15.94 13.89
N GLY A 88 3.85 -15.49 15.09
CA GLY A 88 3.79 -16.28 16.34
C GLY A 88 5.03 -16.24 17.23
N ASP A 89 6.13 -15.62 16.79
CA ASP A 89 7.41 -15.54 17.56
C ASP A 89 7.52 -14.34 18.53
N SER A 90 6.41 -13.81 19.06
CA SER A 90 6.44 -12.78 20.12
C SER A 90 5.25 -12.90 21.08
#